data_AF-G2JAT0-F1
#
_entry.id   AF-G2JAT0-F1
#
_cell.length_a   1.000
_cell.length_b   1.000
_cell.length_c   1.000
_cell.angle_alpha   90.00
_cell.angle_beta   90.00
_cell.angle_gamma   90.00
#
_symmetry.space_group_name_H-M   'P 1'
#
loop_
_entity.id
_entity.type
_entity.pdbx_description
1 polymer ?
#
loop_
_entity_poly.entity_id
_entity_poly.type
_entity_poly.pdbx_seq_one_letter_code
_entity_poly.pdbx_strand_id
1 'polypeptide(L)'
;MRMPGPLTLAGDATEPLHAVTKQQLEAAQKSAIPADGSVTEPKIADFAVSIRTLEDEAVTPEKIIQWAVQSDHLADGAVRHEKLGDRAVWTDNLANPSVTKEKLAPDAISDFPERRYGDQKLPSGLILQWGDAIHSR
;
A
#
# COMPACT_ATOMS: atom_id res chain seq x y z
N MET A 1 -22.02 81.17 43.68
CA MET A 1 -20.96 80.22 43.28
C MET A 1 -21.31 78.86 43.87
N ARG A 2 -21.72 77.92 43.03
CA ARG A 2 -22.21 76.58 43.41
C ARG A 2 -20.99 75.65 43.48
N MET A 3 -20.63 75.19 44.66
CA MET A 3 -19.56 74.20 44.83
C MET A 3 -19.99 72.88 44.15
N PRO A 4 -19.13 72.22 43.37
CA PRO A 4 -19.43 70.89 42.86
C PRO A 4 -19.53 69.91 44.04
N GLY A 5 -20.60 69.11 44.05
CA GLY A 5 -20.80 68.05 45.05
C GLY A 5 -19.71 66.98 44.97
N PRO A 6 -19.61 66.10 45.98
CA PRO A 6 -18.61 65.04 45.99
C PRO A 6 -18.73 64.19 44.72
N LEU A 7 -17.58 63.92 44.09
CA LEU A 7 -17.50 63.02 42.94
C LEU A 7 -17.90 61.62 43.44
N THR A 8 -19.13 61.20 43.13
CA THR A 8 -19.51 59.79 43.22
C THR A 8 -18.66 59.06 42.20
N LEU A 9 -17.67 58.30 42.66
CA LEU A 9 -16.91 57.37 41.85
C LEU A 9 -17.87 56.27 41.38
N ALA A 10 -18.53 56.50 40.24
CA ALA A 10 -19.38 55.52 39.56
C ALA A 10 -18.52 54.45 38.87
N GLY A 11 -17.67 53.82 39.66
CA GLY A 11 -16.82 52.69 39.30
C GLY A 11 -16.83 51.78 40.50
N ASP A 12 -17.86 50.96 40.57
CA ASP A 12 -18.03 49.93 41.56
C ASP A 12 -16.78 49.03 41.59
N ALA A 13 -16.07 48.98 42.72
CA ALA A 13 -14.97 48.04 42.95
C ALA A 13 -15.47 46.57 43.06
N THR A 14 -16.76 46.33 42.80
CA THR A 14 -17.40 45.01 42.79
C THR A 14 -17.42 44.35 41.41
N GLU A 15 -16.80 44.93 40.38
CA GLU A 15 -16.44 44.08 39.23
C GLU A 15 -15.37 43.09 39.71
N PRO A 16 -15.67 41.78 39.79
CA PRO A 16 -14.61 40.82 40.06
C PRO A 16 -13.61 40.99 38.93
N LEU A 17 -12.37 41.38 39.27
CA LEU A 17 -11.22 41.11 38.41
C LEU A 17 -11.44 39.70 37.88
N HIS A 18 -11.56 39.54 36.56
CA HIS A 18 -11.73 38.25 35.89
C HIS A 18 -10.44 37.44 36.11
N ALA A 19 -10.18 37.05 37.35
CA ALA A 19 -9.11 36.18 37.74
C ALA A 19 -9.47 34.84 37.13
N VAL A 20 -8.76 34.48 36.06
CA VAL A 20 -8.92 33.18 35.42
C VAL A 20 -8.63 32.13 36.48
N THR A 21 -9.68 31.56 37.02
CA THR A 21 -9.58 30.52 38.06
C THR A 21 -8.91 29.30 37.44
N LYS A 22 -8.20 28.51 38.26
CA LYS A 22 -7.60 27.24 37.81
C LYS A 22 -8.61 26.36 37.06
N GLN A 23 -9.86 26.38 37.53
CA GLN A 23 -10.99 25.69 36.91
C GLN A 23 -11.35 26.26 35.51
N GLN A 24 -11.32 27.57 35.31
CA GLN A 24 -11.49 28.18 33.99
C GLN A 24 -10.32 27.84 33.05
N LEU A 25 -9.09 27.75 33.58
CA LEU A 25 -7.92 27.34 32.82
C LEU A 25 -8.01 25.87 32.36
N GLU A 26 -8.39 24.96 33.27
CA GLU A 26 -8.56 23.53 32.99
C GLU A 26 -9.73 23.27 32.03
N ALA A 27 -10.85 24.00 32.18
CA ALA A 27 -11.99 23.91 31.26
C ALA A 27 -11.62 24.39 29.84
N ALA A 28 -10.84 25.48 29.72
CA ALA A 28 -10.33 25.94 28.44
C ALA A 28 -9.38 24.92 27.80
N GLN A 29 -8.47 24.33 28.59
CA GLN A 29 -7.49 23.34 28.11
C GLN A 29 -8.15 22.03 27.65
N LYS A 30 -9.20 21.57 28.34
CA LYS A 30 -9.98 20.40 27.94
C LYS A 30 -10.75 20.61 26.63
N SER A 31 -11.16 21.84 26.33
CA SER A 31 -11.74 22.16 25.02
C SER A 31 -10.70 22.21 23.90
N ALA A 32 -9.42 22.43 24.24
CA ALA A 32 -8.33 22.52 23.28
C ALA A 32 -7.77 21.15 22.88
N ILE A 33 -7.88 20.13 23.73
CA ILE A 33 -7.52 18.75 23.37
C ILE A 33 -8.70 18.14 22.60
N PRO A 34 -8.51 17.71 21.35
CA PRO A 34 -9.54 16.99 20.61
C PRO A 34 -9.94 15.72 21.39
N ALA A 35 -11.23 15.50 21.57
CA ALA A 35 -11.71 14.22 22.10
C ALA A 35 -11.37 13.07 21.14
N ASP A 36 -11.26 11.86 21.65
CA ASP A 36 -10.98 10.67 20.84
C ASP A 36 -11.99 10.54 19.70
N GLY A 37 -11.50 10.36 18.47
CA GLY A 37 -12.32 10.29 17.26
C GLY A 37 -12.94 11.63 16.81
N SER A 38 -12.70 12.75 17.49
CA SER A 38 -13.23 14.05 17.09
C SER A 38 -12.51 14.69 15.90
N VAL A 39 -11.33 14.16 15.54
CA VAL A 39 -10.60 14.54 14.33
C VAL A 39 -11.20 13.77 13.15
N THR A 40 -12.00 14.47 12.34
CA THR A 40 -12.61 13.96 11.12
C THR A 40 -11.84 14.46 9.89
N GLU A 41 -12.04 13.86 8.72
CA GLU A 41 -11.34 14.23 7.47
C GLU A 41 -11.26 15.75 7.21
N PRO A 42 -12.34 16.54 7.37
CA PRO A 42 -12.29 17.99 7.10
C PRO A 42 -11.40 18.78 8.07
N LYS A 43 -11.03 18.19 9.21
CA LYS A 43 -10.14 18.82 10.21
C LYS A 43 -8.67 18.55 9.95
N ILE A 44 -8.37 17.67 8.98
CA ILE A 44 -7.01 17.35 8.57
C ILE A 44 -6.68 18.24 7.38
N ALA A 45 -5.72 19.15 7.55
CA ALA A 45 -5.24 19.96 6.44
C ALA A 45 -4.51 19.10 5.40
N ASP A 46 -4.51 19.54 4.14
CA ASP A 46 -3.75 18.88 3.09
C ASP A 46 -2.27 18.72 3.51
N PHE A 47 -1.72 17.54 3.27
CA PHE A 47 -0.35 17.17 3.65
C PHE A 47 -0.02 17.17 5.15
N ALA A 48 -1.02 17.33 6.04
CA ALA A 48 -0.80 17.25 7.48
C ALA A 48 -0.30 15.87 7.94
N VAL A 49 -0.66 14.81 7.21
CA VAL A 49 -0.17 13.45 7.45
C VAL A 49 1.07 13.20 6.59
N SER A 50 2.21 13.04 7.25
CA SER A 50 3.50 12.68 6.65
C SER A 50 3.97 11.30 7.11
N ILE A 51 5.03 10.79 6.48
CA ILE A 51 5.66 9.52 6.89
C ILE A 51 6.12 9.57 8.36
N ARG A 52 6.51 10.75 8.87
CA ARG A 52 6.98 10.91 10.26
C ARG A 52 5.84 10.89 11.29
N THR A 53 4.61 11.12 10.85
CA THR A 53 3.43 11.17 11.73
C THR A 53 2.65 9.85 11.73
N LEU A 54 2.97 8.93 10.82
CA LEU A 54 2.42 7.59 10.82
C LEU A 54 3.30 6.72 11.73
N GLU A 55 2.69 6.14 12.76
CA GLU A 55 3.35 5.11 13.57
C GLU A 55 3.49 3.80 12.78
N ASP A 56 4.36 2.92 13.26
CA ASP A 56 4.47 1.57 12.72
C ASP A 56 3.10 0.87 12.79
N GLU A 57 2.78 0.09 11.74
CA GLU A 57 1.50 -0.63 11.61
C GLU A 57 0.26 0.27 11.52
N ALA A 58 0.41 1.59 11.42
CA ALA A 58 -0.72 2.51 11.24
C ALA A 58 -1.51 2.22 9.95
N VAL A 59 -0.86 1.71 8.91
CA VAL A 59 -1.49 1.25 7.66
C VAL A 59 -1.50 -0.27 7.65
N THR A 60 -2.65 -0.86 7.99
CA THR A 60 -2.86 -2.31 7.97
C THR A 60 -3.49 -2.75 6.63
N PRO A 61 -3.43 -4.04 6.25
CA PRO A 61 -4.02 -4.52 5.01
C PRO A 61 -5.50 -4.16 4.84
N GLU A 62 -6.27 -4.13 5.93
CA GLU A 62 -7.70 -3.81 5.92
C GLU A 62 -7.98 -2.33 5.58
N LYS A 63 -6.98 -1.46 5.75
CA LYS A 63 -7.06 -0.03 5.40
C LYS A 63 -6.69 0.23 3.93
N ILE A 64 -6.13 -0.75 3.24
CA ILE A 64 -5.76 -0.66 1.83
C ILE A 64 -6.92 -1.18 0.99
N ILE A 65 -7.70 -0.25 0.44
CA ILE A 65 -8.83 -0.59 -0.42
C ILE A 65 -8.36 -1.13 -1.78
N GLN A 66 -9.28 -1.77 -2.50
CA GLN A 66 -9.01 -2.24 -3.86
C GLN A 66 -8.51 -1.09 -4.75
N TRP A 67 -7.46 -1.34 -5.53
CA TRP A 67 -6.82 -0.36 -6.43
C TRP A 67 -6.11 0.82 -5.75
N ALA A 68 -5.97 0.82 -4.42
CA ALA A 68 -5.24 1.86 -3.71
C ALA A 68 -3.73 1.88 -4.06
N VAL A 69 -3.14 0.72 -4.36
CA VAL A 69 -1.75 0.61 -4.80
C VAL A 69 -1.73 0.47 -6.33
N GLN A 70 -1.23 1.50 -6.99
CA GLN A 70 -1.04 1.56 -8.44
C GLN A 70 0.44 1.39 -8.79
N SER A 71 0.74 1.19 -10.06
CA SER A 71 2.12 0.99 -10.53
C SER A 71 3.06 2.12 -10.10
N ASP A 72 2.61 3.37 -10.14
CA ASP A 72 3.42 4.54 -9.77
C ASP A 72 3.72 4.63 -8.26
N HIS A 73 3.01 3.84 -7.43
CA HIS A 73 3.29 3.73 -6.00
C HIS A 73 4.42 2.73 -5.70
N LEU A 74 4.82 1.90 -6.68
CA LEU A 74 5.84 0.88 -6.52
C LEU A 74 7.16 1.34 -7.14
N ALA A 75 8.18 1.50 -6.31
CA ALA A 75 9.54 1.73 -6.78
C ALA A 75 10.12 0.47 -7.45
N ASP A 76 11.17 0.66 -8.25
CA ASP A 76 11.90 -0.45 -8.87
C ASP A 76 12.39 -1.45 -7.81
N GLY A 77 12.02 -2.71 -8.00
CA GLY A 77 12.37 -3.79 -7.07
C GLY A 77 11.59 -3.80 -5.74
N ALA A 78 10.53 -2.98 -5.60
CA ALA A 78 9.68 -2.98 -4.41
C ALA A 78 9.03 -4.35 -4.14
N VAL A 79 8.68 -5.09 -5.20
CA VAL A 79 8.19 -6.47 -5.10
C VAL A 79 9.34 -7.44 -5.34
N ARG A 80 9.78 -8.10 -4.27
CA ARG A 80 10.77 -9.17 -4.34
C ARG A 80 10.10 -10.55 -4.47
N HIS A 81 10.84 -11.53 -4.95
CA HIS A 81 10.35 -12.88 -5.21
C HIS A 81 9.72 -13.56 -3.97
N GLU A 82 10.20 -13.27 -2.77
CA GLU A 82 9.65 -13.80 -1.50
C GLU A 82 8.25 -13.27 -1.18
N LYS A 83 7.79 -12.23 -1.88
CA LYS A 83 6.44 -11.67 -1.76
C LYS A 83 5.48 -12.20 -2.81
N LEU A 84 5.97 -12.98 -3.79
CA LEU A 84 5.13 -13.64 -4.77
C LEU A 84 4.62 -14.95 -4.20
N GLY A 85 3.30 -15.03 -4.01
CA GLY A 85 2.64 -16.28 -3.63
C GLY A 85 2.54 -17.27 -4.78
N ASP A 86 2.02 -18.45 -4.49
CA ASP A 86 1.75 -19.47 -5.50
C ASP A 86 0.86 -18.92 -6.62
N ARG A 87 1.28 -19.12 -7.86
CA ARG A 87 0.56 -18.68 -9.08
C ARG A 87 0.37 -17.16 -9.19
N ALA A 88 1.16 -16.37 -8.46
CA ALA A 88 1.09 -14.90 -8.53
C ALA A 88 1.50 -14.32 -9.91
N VAL A 89 2.28 -15.06 -10.70
CA VAL A 89 2.69 -14.67 -12.05
C VAL A 89 1.89 -15.47 -13.07
N TRP A 90 1.11 -14.79 -13.89
CA TRP A 90 0.39 -15.35 -15.04
C TRP A 90 1.16 -15.16 -16.34
N THR A 91 0.75 -15.91 -17.36
CA THR A 91 1.35 -15.87 -18.70
C THR A 91 1.38 -14.45 -19.27
N ASP A 92 0.34 -13.66 -19.03
CA ASP A 92 0.21 -12.31 -19.55
C ASP A 92 1.17 -11.31 -18.88
N ASN A 93 1.71 -11.66 -17.72
CA ASN A 93 2.76 -10.87 -17.07
C ASN A 93 4.13 -11.06 -17.74
N LEU A 94 4.30 -12.11 -18.54
CA LEU A 94 5.57 -12.46 -19.17
C LEU A 94 5.61 -11.91 -20.60
N ALA A 95 6.30 -10.79 -20.79
CA ALA A 95 6.55 -10.28 -22.13
C ALA A 95 7.45 -11.25 -22.92
N ASN A 96 7.21 -11.44 -24.22
CA ASN A 96 8.17 -12.13 -25.08
C ASN A 96 9.39 -11.22 -25.31
N PRO A 97 10.65 -11.69 -25.16
CA PRO A 97 11.16 -13.02 -24.83
C PRO A 97 11.76 -13.13 -23.40
N SER A 98 11.01 -12.71 -22.38
CA SER A 98 11.50 -12.58 -20.99
C SER A 98 12.02 -13.89 -20.38
N VAL A 99 11.44 -15.04 -20.75
CA VAL A 99 11.89 -16.37 -20.32
C VAL A 99 12.87 -16.93 -21.36
N THR A 100 14.13 -17.05 -20.97
CA THR A 100 15.21 -17.58 -21.82
C THR A 100 15.61 -18.99 -21.37
N LYS A 101 16.35 -19.73 -22.20
CA LYS A 101 16.75 -21.11 -21.89
C LYS A 101 17.53 -21.22 -20.58
N GLU A 102 18.35 -20.21 -20.28
CA GLU A 102 19.17 -20.14 -19.06
C GLU A 102 18.33 -19.96 -17.79
N LYS A 103 17.08 -19.53 -17.92
CA LYS A 103 16.13 -19.36 -16.80
C LYS A 103 15.30 -20.62 -16.53
N LEU A 104 15.39 -21.64 -17.40
CA LEU A 104 14.63 -22.88 -17.28
C LEU A 104 15.51 -23.97 -16.68
N ALA A 105 14.97 -24.69 -15.69
CA ALA A 105 15.59 -25.93 -15.22
C ALA A 105 15.53 -27.00 -16.33
N PRO A 106 16.46 -27.97 -16.36
CA PRO A 106 16.52 -29.00 -17.41
C PRO A 106 15.21 -29.74 -17.68
N ASP A 107 14.38 -29.94 -16.65
CA ASP A 107 13.10 -30.65 -16.72
C ASP A 107 11.88 -29.73 -16.56
N ALA A 108 12.07 -28.42 -16.72
CA ALA A 108 10.98 -27.44 -16.55
C ALA A 108 9.89 -27.57 -17.62
N ILE A 109 10.19 -28.22 -18.75
CA ILE A 109 9.25 -28.47 -19.85
C ILE A 109 9.00 -29.96 -19.92
N SER A 110 7.88 -30.40 -19.35
CA SER A 110 7.49 -31.82 -19.31
C SER A 110 6.74 -32.29 -20.56
N ASP A 111 6.18 -31.36 -21.34
CA ASP A 111 5.41 -31.69 -22.55
C ASP A 111 6.30 -31.55 -23.79
N PHE A 112 7.32 -32.42 -23.86
CA PHE A 112 7.73 -32.87 -25.18
C PHE A 112 6.75 -33.98 -25.55
N PRO A 113 5.87 -33.78 -26.55
CA PRO A 113 5.25 -34.93 -27.18
C PRO A 113 6.41 -35.73 -27.76
N GLU A 114 6.83 -36.77 -27.06
CA GLU A 114 7.53 -37.89 -27.64
C GLU A 114 6.57 -38.46 -28.71
N ARG A 115 6.49 -37.80 -29.86
CA ARG A 115 6.29 -38.52 -31.10
C ARG A 115 7.54 -39.37 -31.22
N ARG A 116 7.52 -40.51 -30.55
CA ARG A 116 8.38 -41.64 -30.84
C ARG A 116 8.20 -41.86 -32.32
N TYR A 117 9.14 -41.32 -33.08
CA TYR A 117 9.22 -41.50 -34.52
C TYR A 117 9.73 -42.94 -34.73
N GLY A 118 8.92 -43.89 -34.27
CA GLY A 118 9.27 -45.28 -34.08
C GLY A 118 8.22 -46.13 -34.78
N ASP A 119 8.63 -46.66 -35.93
CA ASP A 119 8.09 -47.82 -36.61
C ASP A 119 6.58 -47.82 -36.86
N GLN A 120 6.15 -47.15 -37.93
CA GLN A 120 4.83 -47.44 -38.50
C GLN A 120 4.90 -48.74 -39.29
N LYS A 121 4.33 -49.82 -38.76
CA LYS A 121 4.15 -51.09 -39.48
C LYS A 121 2.98 -50.97 -40.46
N LEU A 122 3.28 -50.99 -41.75
CA LEU A 122 2.29 -50.92 -42.81
C LEU A 122 1.54 -52.27 -42.96
N PRO A 123 0.31 -52.28 -43.51
CA PRO A 123 -0.44 -53.52 -43.76
C PRO A 123 0.31 -54.52 -44.65
N SER A 124 1.24 -54.02 -45.46
CA SER A 124 2.16 -54.81 -46.29
C SER A 124 3.25 -55.55 -45.50
N GLY A 125 3.37 -55.29 -44.18
CA GLY A 125 4.44 -55.84 -43.34
C GLY A 125 5.72 -55.02 -43.33
N LEU A 126 5.81 -53.94 -44.10
CA LEU A 126 6.97 -53.04 -44.10
C LEU A 126 6.99 -52.17 -42.84
N ILE A 127 8.18 -51.92 -42.29
CA ILE A 127 8.41 -50.95 -41.21
C ILE A 127 9.05 -49.71 -41.82
N LEU A 128 8.43 -48.54 -41.62
CA LEU A 128 9.05 -47.27 -41.95
C LEU A 128 9.99 -46.87 -40.81
N GLN A 129 11.28 -47.13 -40.97
CA GLN A 129 12.32 -46.51 -40.16
C GLN A 129 12.55 -45.10 -40.68
N TRP A 130 12.33 -44.12 -39.83
CA TRP A 130 12.79 -42.76 -40.07
C TRP A 130 13.80 -42.44 -38.99
N GLY A 131 15.06 -42.59 -39.34
CA GLY A 131 16.19 -42.11 -38.56
C GLY A 131 17.20 -41.58 -39.53
N ASP A 132 17.46 -40.27 -39.48
CA ASP A 132 18.80 -39.72 -39.43
C ASP A 132 18.77 -38.21 -39.18
N ALA A 133 19.75 -37.76 -38.39
CA ALA A 133 20.14 -36.38 -38.10
C ALA A 133 19.39 -35.61 -37.00
N ILE A 134 19.56 -36.04 -35.75
CA ILE A 134 20.04 -35.12 -34.70
C ILE A 134 20.92 -35.91 -33.72
N HIS A 135 22.22 -35.93 -34.00
CA HIS A 135 23.40 -36.05 -33.12
C HIS A 135 24.52 -36.86 -33.80
N SER A 136 25.64 -36.14 -34.06
CA SER A 136 27.00 -36.61 -34.36
C SER A 136 27.36 -37.00 -35.81
N ARG A 137 27.73 -35.99 -36.61
CA ARG A 137 29.14 -35.64 -36.91
C ARG A 137 29.26 -34.14 -37.13
#